data_AF-A0A1W4XDU6-F1
#
_entry.id   AF-A0A1W4XDU6-F1
#
_cell.length_a   1.000
_cell.length_b   1.000
_cell.length_c   1.000
_cell.angle_alpha   90.00
_cell.angle_beta   90.00
_cell.angle_gamma   90.00
#
_symmetry.space_group_name_H-M   'P 1'
#
loop_
_entity.id
_entity.type
_entity.pdbx_description
1 polymer ?
#
loop_
_entity_poly.entity_id
_entity_poly.type
_entity_poly.pdbx_seq_one_letter_code
_entity_poly.pdbx_strand_id
1 'polypeptide(L)' 'MTLLEDPSVNRLEESLNLFGQIVNNPFFRDASFILLMNKFDLFREKILYSNRHLRLYFSDYNEEIAL' A
#
# COMPACT_ATOMS: atom_id res chain seq x y z
N MET A 1 5.74 -8.84 6.07
CA MET A 1 4.64 -8.40 5.19
C MET A 1 5.11 -8.63 3.77
N THR A 2 5.29 -9.89 3.41
CA THR A 2 5.94 -10.27 2.17
C THR A 2 5.07 -11.26 1.42
N LEU A 3 5.21 -11.36 0.10
CA LEU A 3 4.42 -12.29 -0.70
C LEU A 3 4.70 -13.73 -0.26
N LEU A 4 3.76 -14.63 -0.55
CA LEU A 4 4.02 -16.05 -0.37
C LEU A 4 4.91 -16.57 -1.49
N GLU A 5 4.76 -16.03 -2.71
CA GLU A 5 5.61 -16.39 -3.84
C GLU A 5 7.03 -15.82 -3.71
N ASP A 6 7.16 -14.60 -3.18
CA ASP A 6 8.44 -13.93 -3.00
C ASP A 6 8.57 -13.28 -1.60
N PRO A 7 9.39 -13.87 -0.70
CA PRO A 7 9.64 -13.32 0.63
C PRO A 7 10.38 -11.98 0.64
N SER A 8 10.97 -11.55 -0.47
CA SER A 8 11.70 -10.27 -0.57
C SER A 8 10.78 -9.09 -0.91
N VAL A 9 9.61 -9.35 -1.50
CA VAL A 9 8.70 -8.31 -2.02
C VAL A 9 7.67 -7.92 -0.96
N ASN A 10 7.50 -6.61 -0.74
CA ASN A 10 6.48 -6.09 0.17
C ASN A 10 5.08 -6.25 -0.44
N ARG A 11 4.14 -6.83 0.32
CA ARG A 11 2.75 -7.04 -0.15
C ARG A 11 2.03 -5.76 -0.58
N LEU A 12 2.28 -4.65 0.11
CA LEU A 12 1.63 -3.37 -0.16
C LEU A 12 2.20 -2.73 -1.43
N GLU A 13 3.52 -2.79 -1.61
CA GLU A 13 4.19 -2.31 -2.83
C GLU A 13 3.68 -3.04 -4.07
N GLU A 14 3.58 -4.37 -4.01
CA GLU A 14 3.04 -5.15 -5.13
C GLU A 14 1.57 -4.82 -5.41
N SER A 15 0.75 -4.64 -4.36
CA SER A 15 -0.66 -4.25 -4.53
C SER A 15 -0.80 -2.88 -5.21
N LEU A 16 0.08 -1.92 -4.89
CA LEU A 16 0.11 -0.59 -5.52
C LEU A 16 0.56 -0.69 -6.99
N ASN A 17 1.58 -1.49 -7.28
CA ASN A 17 2.05 -1.74 -8.64
C ASN A 17 0.93 -2.34 -9.51
N LEU A 18 0.25 -3.39 -9.01
CA LEU A 18 -0.87 -4.02 -9.69
C LEU A 18 -2.03 -3.05 -9.92
N PHE A 19 -2.39 -2.26 -8.90
CA PHE A 19 -3.42 -1.24 -9.05
C PHE A 19 -3.06 -0.22 -10.13
N GLY A 20 -1.80 0.26 -10.13
CA GLY A 20 -1.27 1.15 -11.16
C GLY A 20 -1.38 0.57 -12.57
N GLN A 21 -1.08 -0.72 -12.75
CA GLN A 21 -1.23 -1.39 -14.04
C GLN A 21 -2.69 -1.47 -14.50
N ILE A 22 -3.62 -1.72 -13.57
CA ILE A 22 -5.05 -1.83 -13.88
C ILE A 22 -5.62 -0.47 -14.28
N VAL A 23 -5.36 0.59 -13.50
CA VAL A 23 -5.95 1.92 -13.77
C VAL A 23 -5.38 2.59 -15.01
N ASN A 24 -4.11 2.29 -15.35
CA ASN A 24 -3.48 2.83 -16.56
C ASN A 24 -3.72 1.96 -17.80
N ASN A 25 -4.44 0.84 -17.66
CA ASN A 25 -4.72 -0.02 -18.79
C ASN A 25 -5.73 0.65 -19.74
N PRO A 26 -5.41 0.79 -21.04
CA PRO A 26 -6.30 1.42 -22.02
C PRO A 26 -7.70 0.77 -22.10
N PHE A 27 -7.82 -0.52 -21.80
CA PHE A 27 -9.12 -1.23 -21.78
C PHE A 27 -10.09 -0.71 -20.71
N PHE A 28 -9.57 -0.07 -19.65
CA PHE A 28 -10.38 0.47 -18.55
C PHE A 28 -10.44 2.02 -18.55
N ARG A 29 -10.07 2.68 -19.66
CA ARG A 29 -10.04 4.16 -19.75
C ARG A 29 -11.36 4.83 -19.34
N ASP A 30 -12.49 4.25 -19.74
CA ASP A 30 -13.82 4.81 -19.47
C ASP A 30 -14.49 4.20 -18.21
N ALA A 31 -13.78 3.32 -17.50
CA ALA A 31 -14.28 2.68 -16.30
C ALA A 31 -14.04 3.56 -15.06
N SER A 32 -15.00 3.54 -14.14
CA SER A 32 -14.82 4.14 -12.81
C SER A 32 -14.24 3.12 -11.84
N PHE A 33 -13.26 3.54 -11.05
CA PHE A 33 -12.63 2.70 -10.04
C PHE A 33 -13.05 3.13 -8.64
N ILE A 34 -13.42 2.14 -7.81
CA ILE A 34 -13.60 2.33 -6.37
C ILE A 34 -12.46 1.58 -5.69
N LEU A 35 -11.57 2.32 -5.04
CA LEU A 35 -10.47 1.75 -4.25
C LEU A 35 -10.93 1.55 -2.81
N LEU A 36 -11.03 0.30 -2.37
CA LEU A 36 -11.36 -0.05 -0.99
C LEU A 36 -10.07 -0.36 -0.22
N MET A 37 -9.72 0.54 0.70
CA MET A 37 -8.59 0.36 1.62
C MET A 37 -8.99 -0.56 2.77
N ASN A 38 -8.92 -1.87 2.52
CA ASN A 38 -9.33 -2.89 3.48
C ASN A 38 -8.37 -3.01 4.68
N LYS A 39 -8.86 -3.51 5.81
CA LYS A 39 -8.08 -3.80 7.04
C LYS A 39 -7.46 -2.56 7.71
N PHE A 40 -8.17 -1.44 7.67
CA PHE A 40 -7.74 -0.19 8.30
C PHE A 40 -7.49 -0.34 9.82
N ASP A 41 -8.29 -1.15 10.49
CA ASP A 41 -8.13 -1.55 11.89
C ASP A 41 -6.75 -2.15 12.15
N LEU A 42 -6.39 -3.21 11.41
CA LEU A 42 -5.09 -3.87 11.53
C LEU A 42 -3.94 -2.94 11.12
N PHE A 43 -4.16 -2.04 10.17
CA PHE A 43 -3.16 -1.05 9.75
C PHE A 43 -2.86 -0.08 10.89
N ARG A 44 -3.91 0.47 11.53
CA ARG A 44 -3.78 1.38 12.67
C ARG A 44 -3.04 0.74 13.83
N GLU A 45 -3.39 -0.49 14.20
CA GLU A 45 -2.71 -1.20 15.29
C GLU A 45 -1.23 -1.46 14.98
N LYS A 46 -0.90 -1.83 13.74
CA LYS A 46 0.50 -2.05 13.34
C LYS A 46 1.34 -0.78 13.42
N ILE A 47 0.79 0.37 13.03
CA ILE A 47 1.51 1.64 13.11
C ILE A 47 1.75 2.03 14.57
N LEU A 48 0.72 1.93 15.41
CA LEU A 48 0.80 2.39 16.81
C LEU A 48 1.64 1.46 17.69
N TYR A 49 1.60 0.14 17.46
CA TYR A 49 2.12 -0.84 18.42
C TYR A 49 3.28 -1.70 17.90
N SER A 50 3.46 -1.87 16.58
CA SER A 50 4.45 -2.85 16.09
C SER A 50 5.87 -2.30 15.90
N ASN A 51 6.12 -1.02 16.23
CA ASN A 51 7.38 -0.30 15.94
C ASN A 51 7.82 -0.36 14.46
N ARG A 52 6.95 -0.83 13.56
CA ARG A 52 7.19 -0.92 12.12
C ARG A 52 6.65 0.35 11.47
N HIS A 53 7.45 1.40 11.57
CA HIS A 53 7.15 2.68 10.93
C HIS A 53 7.07 2.52 9.41
N LEU A 54 6.13 3.24 8.79
CA LEU A 54 5.96 3.27 7.33
C LEU A 54 7.25 3.69 6.61
N ARG A 55 8.07 4.54 7.23
CA ARG A 55 9.39 4.97 6.69
C ARG A 55 10.34 3.81 6.38
N LEU A 56 10.20 2.67 7.05
CA LEU A 56 11.05 1.50 6.83
C LEU A 56 10.72 0.78 5.52
N TYR A 57 9.55 1.06 4.94
CA TYR A 57 9.06 0.45 3.72
C TYR A 57 8.83 1.48 2.60
N PHE A 58 8.58 2.73 2.96
CA PHE A 58 8.38 3.85 2.04
C PHE A 58 9.32 4.98 2.44
N SER A 59 10.47 5.07 1.76
CA SER A 59 11.51 6.07 2.02
C SER A 59 10.98 7.50 1.91
N ASP A 60 10.01 7.71 1.03
CA ASP A 60 9.41 9.01 0.72
C ASP A 60 8.32 9.42 1.73
N TYR A 61 7.98 8.53 2.68
CA TYR A 61 7.04 8.84 3.74
C TYR A 61 7.71 9.74 4.79
N ASN A 62 7.64 11.05 4.53
CA ASN A 62 8.03 12.06 5.50
C ASN A 62 6.94 12.18 6.57
N GLU A 63 7.31 11.92 7.83
CA GLU A 63 6.47 12.17 9.02
C GLU A 63 6.33 13.68 9.29
N GLU A 64 6.09 14.51 8.27
CA GLU A 64 5.49 15.82 8.50
C GLU A 64 4.05 15.59 8.93
N ILE A 65 3.92 15.30 10.22
CA ILE A 65 2.69 15.48 10.97
C ILE A 65 2.32 16.93 10.74
N ALA A 66 1.26 17.16 9.97
CA ALA A 66 0.55 18.42 9.94
C ALA A 66 0.17 18.75 11.40
N LEU A 67 0.97 19.61 12.03
CA LEU A 67 0.63 20.34 13.24
C LEU A 67 -0.26 21.53 12.85
#